data_AF-M4S0Z8-F1
#
_entry.id   AF-M4S0Z8-F1
#
_cell.length_a   1.000
_cell.length_b   1.000
_cell.length_c   1.000
_cell.angle_alpha   90.00
_cell.angle_beta   90.00
_cell.angle_gamma   90.00
#
_symmetry.space_group_name_H-M   'P 1'
#
loop_
_entity.id
_entity.type
_entity.pdbx_description
1 polymer ?
#
loop_
_entity_poly.entity_id
_entity_poly.type
_entity_poly.pdbx_seq_one_letter_code
_entity_poly.pdbx_strand_id
1 'polypeptide(L)'
;MTGNHALAPPIPAAAEDADDPGRRFARLAGALALVERLAGMESPPEDRASAEDIAAGYGRATPIARRRFDALASETATFSAAGMEILLRQRTARRGDCRAAARRLAAEIATALAAMAALVARRGPAA
;
A
#
# COMPACT_ATOMS: atom_id res chain seq x y z
N MET A 1 -33.12 -43.23 -10.00
CA MET A 1 -33.33 -42.24 -11.07
C MET A 1 -34.18 -41.12 -10.47
N THR A 2 -33.79 -39.86 -10.33
CA THR A 2 -32.68 -39.06 -10.87
C THR A 2 -32.66 -37.79 -10.00
N GLY A 3 -31.53 -37.38 -9.47
CA GLY A 3 -30.98 -36.07 -9.88
C GLY A 3 -30.85 -35.11 -8.69
N ASN A 4 -29.73 -35.24 -8.00
CA ASN A 4 -29.26 -34.34 -6.95
C ASN A 4 -28.92 -32.97 -7.58
N HIS A 5 -29.88 -32.02 -7.60
CA HIS A 5 -29.56 -30.63 -7.90
C HIS A 5 -28.89 -30.01 -6.68
N ALA A 6 -27.57 -30.21 -6.59
CA ALA A 6 -26.72 -29.43 -5.73
C ALA A 6 -26.91 -27.95 -6.11
N LEU A 7 -27.66 -27.22 -5.28
CA LEU A 7 -27.55 -25.77 -5.18
C LEU A 7 -26.08 -25.49 -4.91
N ALA A 8 -25.37 -25.02 -5.94
CA ALA A 8 -24.03 -24.49 -5.78
C ALA A 8 -24.06 -23.48 -4.63
N PRO A 9 -23.10 -23.52 -3.68
CA PRO A 9 -23.03 -22.47 -2.68
C PRO A 9 -22.93 -21.14 -3.42
N PRO A 10 -23.60 -20.06 -2.93
CA PRO A 10 -23.34 -18.74 -3.48
C PRO A 10 -21.83 -18.55 -3.39
N ILE A 11 -21.17 -18.40 -4.53
CA ILE A 11 -19.80 -17.92 -4.56
C ILE A 11 -19.85 -16.66 -3.69
N PRO A 12 -19.12 -16.56 -2.56
CA PRO A 12 -18.96 -15.27 -1.94
C PRO A 12 -18.24 -14.47 -3.01
N ALA A 13 -18.99 -13.64 -3.74
CA ALA A 13 -18.41 -12.57 -4.51
C ALA A 13 -17.49 -11.90 -3.50
N ALA A 14 -16.20 -11.93 -3.80
CA ALA A 14 -15.18 -11.23 -3.06
C ALA A 14 -15.50 -9.72 -3.14
N ALA A 15 -16.51 -9.30 -2.40
CA ALA A 15 -16.44 -8.15 -1.53
C ALA A 15 -15.46 -8.51 -0.39
N GLU A 16 -14.28 -9.02 -0.74
CA GLU A 16 -13.10 -8.74 0.06
C GLU A 16 -12.98 -7.24 -0.05
N ASP A 17 -13.33 -6.56 1.05
CA ASP A 17 -13.17 -5.15 1.30
C ASP A 17 -12.38 -4.47 0.18
N ALA A 18 -13.09 -3.81 -0.74
CA ALA A 18 -12.49 -2.79 -1.58
C ALA A 18 -12.07 -1.66 -0.63
N ASP A 19 -11.01 -1.92 0.12
CA ASP A 19 -10.54 -1.07 1.19
C ASP A 19 -10.30 0.28 0.54
N ASP A 20 -10.97 1.29 1.10
CA ASP A 20 -10.97 2.64 0.60
C ASP A 20 -9.53 3.01 0.18
N PRO A 21 -9.31 3.50 -1.06
CA PRO A 21 -7.96 3.75 -1.57
C PRO A 21 -7.16 4.70 -0.67
N GLY A 22 -7.84 5.62 0.02
CA GLY A 22 -7.25 6.47 1.06
C GLY A 22 -6.76 5.66 2.27
N ARG A 23 -7.60 4.76 2.82
CA ARG A 23 -7.21 3.84 3.90
C ARG A 23 -6.06 2.93 3.51
N ARG A 24 -6.06 2.38 2.31
CA ARG A 24 -4.95 1.54 1.82
C ARG A 24 -3.64 2.31 1.76
N PHE A 25 -3.69 3.53 1.22
CA PHE A 25 -2.53 4.44 1.20
C PHE A 25 -2.06 4.77 2.63
N ALA A 26 -2.98 5.09 3.54
CA ALA A 26 -2.65 5.41 4.93
C ALA A 26 -1.97 4.23 5.65
N ARG A 27 -2.41 3.00 5.40
CA ARG A 27 -1.77 1.78 5.96
C ARG A 27 -0.32 1.64 5.47
N LEU A 28 -0.07 1.87 4.18
CA LEU A 28 1.30 1.84 3.63
C LEU A 28 2.16 2.99 4.16
N ALA A 29 1.60 4.20 4.31
CA ALA A 29 2.28 5.33 4.95
C ALA A 29 2.61 5.05 6.43
N GLY A 30 1.74 4.33 7.15
CA GLY A 30 2.01 3.84 8.49
C GLY A 30 3.13 2.81 8.53
N ALA A 31 3.15 1.86 7.59
CA ALA A 31 4.25 0.90 7.46
C ALA A 31 5.60 1.60 7.18
N LEU A 32 5.61 2.62 6.30
CA LEU A 32 6.79 3.45 6.09
C LEU A 32 7.28 4.07 7.39
N ALA A 33 6.40 4.71 8.17
CA ALA A 33 6.78 5.34 9.44
C ALA A 33 7.43 4.35 10.44
N LEU A 34 6.95 3.10 10.46
CA LEU A 34 7.56 2.04 11.28
C LEU A 34 8.96 1.68 10.79
N VAL A 35 9.15 1.55 9.47
CA VAL A 35 10.45 1.22 8.88
C VAL A 35 11.45 2.37 9.07
N GLU A 36 11.03 3.62 8.93
CA GLU A 36 11.86 4.79 9.22
C GLU A 36 12.33 4.80 10.69
N ARG A 37 11.44 4.45 11.62
CA ARG A 37 11.82 4.29 13.03
C ARG A 37 12.85 3.18 13.24
N LEU A 38 12.73 2.06 12.53
CA LEU A 38 13.75 0.99 12.53
C LEU A 38 15.09 1.46 11.95
N ALA A 39 15.04 2.36 10.98
CA ALA A 39 16.21 3.02 10.39
C ALA A 39 16.84 4.10 11.29
N GLY A 40 16.21 4.44 12.42
CA GLY A 40 16.62 5.56 13.28
C GLY A 40 16.41 6.91 12.63
N MET A 41 15.37 7.03 11.79
CA MET A 41 14.93 8.27 11.16
C MET A 41 13.63 8.72 11.84
N GLU A 42 13.47 10.02 12.06
CA GLU A 42 12.21 10.65 12.42
C GLU A 42 11.80 11.54 11.24
N SER A 43 10.95 11.01 10.36
CA SER A 43 10.33 11.80 9.30
C SER A 43 8.99 12.34 9.80
N PRO A 44 8.74 13.66 9.72
CA PRO A 44 7.44 14.21 10.07
C PRO A 44 6.36 13.71 9.09
N PRO A 45 5.15 13.38 9.57
CA PRO A 45 4.06 12.89 8.72
C PRO A 45 3.47 13.96 7.79
N GLU A 46 3.80 15.24 8.01
CA GLU A 46 3.21 16.39 7.31
C GLU A 46 3.59 16.50 5.83
N ASP A 47 4.71 15.91 5.40
CA ASP A 47 5.16 15.96 4.00
C ASP A 47 4.43 14.97 3.07
N ARG A 48 3.47 14.19 3.59
CA ARG A 48 2.79 13.11 2.86
C ARG A 48 1.41 13.52 2.39
N ALA A 49 0.98 12.98 1.25
CA ALA A 49 -0.38 13.15 0.77
C ALA A 49 -1.40 12.63 1.80
N SER A 50 -2.47 13.38 2.04
CA SER A 50 -3.57 12.97 2.92
C SER A 50 -4.33 11.78 2.32
N ALA A 51 -4.79 10.88 3.18
CA ALA A 51 -5.67 9.79 2.79
C ALA A 51 -6.95 10.31 2.09
N GLU A 52 -7.47 11.46 2.54
CA GLU A 52 -8.65 12.10 1.96
C GLU A 52 -8.37 12.60 0.53
N ASP A 53 -7.22 13.23 0.31
CA ASP A 53 -6.80 13.70 -1.02
C ASP A 53 -6.59 12.53 -1.99
N ILE A 54 -6.00 11.42 -1.49
CA ILE A 54 -5.83 10.20 -2.28
C ILE A 54 -7.18 9.60 -2.66
N ALA A 55 -8.12 9.50 -1.72
CA ALA A 55 -9.47 8.98 -2.01
C ALA A 55 -10.20 9.87 -3.03
N ALA A 56 -10.16 11.20 -2.85
CA ALA A 56 -10.76 12.15 -3.79
C ALA A 56 -10.08 12.15 -5.17
N GLY A 57 -8.76 12.00 -5.22
CA GLY A 57 -7.99 11.84 -6.45
C GLY A 57 -8.35 10.55 -7.18
N TYR A 58 -8.38 9.43 -6.46
CA TYR A 58 -8.76 8.12 -7.00
C TYR A 58 -10.18 8.14 -7.56
N GLY A 59 -11.13 8.78 -6.85
CA GLY A 59 -12.51 8.99 -7.30
C GLY A 59 -12.63 9.76 -8.62
N ARG A 60 -11.65 10.59 -8.99
CA ARG A 60 -11.61 11.35 -10.26
C ARG A 60 -10.67 10.74 -11.31
N ALA A 61 -9.82 9.79 -10.92
CA ALA A 61 -8.82 9.19 -11.78
C ALA A 61 -9.45 8.36 -12.91
N THR A 62 -8.76 8.31 -14.05
CA THR A 62 -9.16 7.43 -15.16
C THR A 62 -9.07 5.97 -14.75
N PRO A 63 -9.82 5.05 -15.39
CA PRO A 63 -9.76 3.62 -15.05
C PRO A 63 -8.35 3.02 -15.13
N ILE A 64 -7.52 3.50 -16.06
CA ILE A 64 -6.13 3.05 -16.20
C ILE A 64 -5.29 3.53 -15.01
N ALA A 65 -5.45 4.79 -14.58
CA ALA A 65 -4.75 5.33 -13.42
C ALA A 65 -5.15 4.59 -12.13
N ARG A 66 -6.43 4.29 -11.95
CA ARG A 66 -6.92 3.47 -10.82
C ARG A 66 -6.29 2.08 -10.80
N ARG A 67 -6.31 1.35 -11.93
CA ARG A 67 -5.69 0.03 -12.04
C ARG A 67 -4.19 0.06 -11.72
N ARG A 68 -3.47 1.08 -12.18
CA ARG A 68 -2.05 1.27 -11.87
C ARG A 68 -1.83 1.55 -10.39
N PHE A 69 -2.68 2.38 -9.79
CA PHE A 69 -2.65 2.65 -8.35
C PHE A 69 -2.87 1.35 -7.55
N ASP A 70 -3.90 0.57 -7.90
CA ASP A 70 -4.23 -0.67 -7.19
C ASP A 70 -3.12 -1.71 -7.29
N ALA A 71 -2.56 -1.89 -8.49
CA ALA A 71 -1.43 -2.79 -8.72
C ALA A 71 -0.22 -2.37 -7.89
N LEU A 72 0.15 -1.08 -7.94
CA LEU A 72 1.29 -0.56 -7.20
C LEU A 72 1.07 -0.64 -5.68
N ALA A 73 -0.14 -0.38 -5.19
CA ALA A 73 -0.48 -0.51 -3.77
C ALA A 73 -0.36 -1.97 -3.31
N SER A 74 -0.84 -2.93 -4.11
CA SER A 74 -0.73 -4.36 -3.82
C SER A 74 0.73 -4.82 -3.80
N GLU A 75 1.51 -4.49 -4.82
CA GLU A 75 2.94 -4.80 -4.89
C GLU A 75 3.69 -4.20 -3.70
N THR A 76 3.40 -2.94 -3.36
CA THR A 76 3.99 -2.24 -2.22
C THR A 76 3.68 -2.93 -0.90
N ALA A 77 2.43 -3.35 -0.69
CA ALA A 77 2.05 -4.09 0.50
C ALA A 77 2.84 -5.40 0.62
N THR A 78 2.94 -6.16 -0.48
CA THR A 78 3.65 -7.45 -0.51
C THR A 78 5.14 -7.28 -0.19
N PHE A 79 5.85 -6.40 -0.90
CA PHE A 79 7.29 -6.25 -0.64
C PHE A 79 7.58 -5.61 0.73
N SER A 80 6.73 -4.68 1.19
CA SER A 80 6.87 -4.06 2.51
C SER A 80 6.74 -5.08 3.62
N ALA A 81 5.75 -5.97 3.54
CA ALA A 81 5.54 -7.03 4.53
C ALA A 81 6.75 -7.98 4.59
N ALA A 82 7.23 -8.45 3.43
CA ALA A 82 8.41 -9.32 3.35
C ALA A 82 9.68 -8.62 3.88
N GLY A 83 9.89 -7.36 3.52
CA GLY A 83 11.02 -6.56 3.98
C GLY A 83 11.00 -6.35 5.50
N MET A 84 9.83 -6.01 6.07
CA MET A 84 9.66 -5.88 7.52
C MET A 84 9.92 -7.19 8.26
N GLU A 85 9.43 -8.33 7.75
CA GLU A 85 9.69 -9.63 8.34
C GLU A 85 11.19 -9.95 8.39
N ILE A 86 11.93 -9.65 7.31
CA ILE A 86 13.39 -9.82 7.26
C ILE A 86 14.07 -8.91 8.29
N LEU A 87 13.69 -7.64 8.36
CA LEU A 87 14.26 -6.68 9.32
C LEU A 87 14.02 -7.11 10.78
N LEU A 88 12.80 -7.56 11.09
CA LEU A 88 12.44 -8.05 12.42
C LEU A 88 13.24 -9.31 12.79
N ARG A 89 13.41 -10.26 11.86
CA ARG A 89 14.28 -11.44 12.07
C ARG A 89 15.73 -11.06 12.33
N GLN A 90 16.29 -10.14 11.56
CA GLN A 90 17.67 -9.66 11.74
C GLN A 90 17.87 -8.96 13.09
N ARG A 91 16.90 -8.11 13.49
CA ARG A 91 16.91 -7.42 14.78
C ARG A 91 16.91 -8.41 15.95
N THR A 92 16.05 -9.42 15.89
CA THR A 92 15.98 -10.47 16.93
C THR A 92 17.27 -11.30 16.99
N ALA A 93 17.86 -11.60 15.84
CA ALA A 93 19.12 -12.35 15.76
C ALA A 93 20.38 -11.52 16.12
N ARG A 94 20.24 -10.20 16.35
CA ARG A 94 21.36 -9.25 16.50
C ARG A 94 22.42 -9.36 15.39
N ARG A 95 21.99 -9.64 14.15
CA ARG A 95 22.88 -9.80 13.00
C ARG A 95 22.79 -8.60 12.04
N GLY A 96 23.95 -8.04 11.69
CA GLY A 96 24.12 -7.10 10.58
C GLY A 96 23.61 -5.68 10.82
N ASP A 97 23.83 -4.81 9.83
CA ASP A 97 23.43 -3.40 9.83
C ASP A 97 21.96 -3.22 9.48
N CYS A 98 21.07 -3.68 10.38
CA CYS A 98 19.61 -3.59 10.25
C CYS A 98 19.12 -2.17 9.89
N ARG A 99 19.81 -1.12 10.36
CA ARG A 99 19.49 0.28 10.02
C ARG A 99 19.69 0.61 8.54
N ALA A 100 20.76 0.14 7.91
CA ALA A 100 21.01 0.40 6.50
C ALA A 100 19.97 -0.28 5.61
N ALA A 101 19.63 -1.54 5.94
CA ALA A 101 18.55 -2.28 5.27
C ALA A 101 17.19 -1.59 5.47
N ALA A 102 16.89 -1.11 6.68
CA ALA A 102 15.66 -0.37 6.97
C ALA A 102 15.59 0.95 6.19
N ARG A 103 16.70 1.70 6.07
CA ARG A 103 16.74 2.93 5.25
C ARG A 103 16.43 2.66 3.79
N ARG A 104 16.99 1.59 3.23
CA ARG A 104 16.71 1.18 1.86
C ARG A 104 15.24 0.84 1.68
N LEU A 105 14.67 0.03 2.57
CA LEU A 105 13.25 -0.32 2.51
C LEU A 105 12.36 0.92 2.63
N ALA A 106 12.67 1.85 3.53
CA ALA A 106 11.94 3.10 3.67
C ALA A 106 11.95 3.93 2.38
N ALA A 107 13.10 4.04 1.70
CA ALA A 107 13.22 4.79 0.46
C ALA A 107 12.36 4.20 -0.68
N GLU A 108 12.31 2.87 -0.79
CA GLU A 108 11.46 2.18 -1.78
C GLU A 108 9.97 2.41 -1.51
N ILE A 109 9.54 2.28 -0.24
CA ILE A 109 8.13 2.51 0.13
C ILE A 109 7.75 3.98 -0.09
N ALA A 110 8.62 4.93 0.27
CA ALA A 110 8.39 6.36 0.04
C ALA A 110 8.25 6.68 -1.46
N THR A 111 9.10 6.09 -2.30
CA THR A 111 9.05 6.25 -3.76
C THR A 111 7.74 5.69 -4.32
N ALA A 112 7.30 4.52 -3.85
CA ALA A 112 6.04 3.93 -4.27
C ALA A 112 4.82 4.78 -3.85
N LEU A 113 4.82 5.33 -2.62
CA LEU A 113 3.78 6.25 -2.13
C LEU A 113 3.71 7.53 -2.97
N ALA A 114 4.85 8.13 -3.30
CA ALA A 114 4.89 9.30 -4.17
C ALA A 114 4.35 9.00 -5.58
N ALA A 115 4.70 7.84 -6.14
CA ALA A 115 4.19 7.40 -7.44
C ALA A 115 2.67 7.13 -7.42
N MET A 116 2.15 6.51 -6.35
CA MET A 116 0.72 6.33 -6.12
C MET A 116 -0.02 7.67 -6.08
N ALA A 117 0.48 8.64 -5.31
CA ALA A 117 -0.09 9.98 -5.24
C ALA A 117 -0.09 10.66 -6.62
N ALA A 118 1.01 10.55 -7.37
CA ALA A 118 1.12 11.13 -8.71
C ALA A 118 0.11 10.57 -9.71
N LEU A 119 -0.23 9.27 -9.63
CA LEU A 119 -1.24 8.64 -10.49
C LEU A 119 -2.64 9.26 -10.33
N VAL A 120 -2.95 9.75 -9.13
CA VAL A 120 -4.28 10.28 -8.78
C VAL A 120 -4.30 11.81 -8.63
N ALA A 121 -3.16 12.49 -8.77
CA ALA A 121 -3.02 13.94 -8.64
C ALA A 121 -3.37 14.76 -9.92
N ARG A 122 -3.57 14.15 -11.09
CA ARG A 122 -3.91 14.81 -12.38
C ARG A 122 -4.97 13.99 -13.15
N ARG A 123 -6.04 14.50 -13.78
CA ARG A 123 -6.50 15.85 -14.18
C ARG A 123 -8.03 15.80 -14.39
N GLY A 124 -8.80 16.69 -13.79
CA GLY A 124 -10.11 17.07 -14.36
C GLY A 124 -9.86 18.05 -15.50
N PRO A 125 -10.47 17.91 -16.69
CA PRO A 125 -10.46 19.01 -17.65
C PRO A 125 -11.24 20.17 -17.03
N ALA A 126 -10.66 21.37 -17.04
CA ALA A 126 -11.45 22.57 -17.11
C ALA A 126 -12.12 22.57 -18.48
N ALA A 127 -13.43 22.40 -18.51
CA ALA A 127 -14.30 22.67 -19.64
C ALA A 127 -15.63 23.17 -19.06
#